data_AF-A0AAE0L636-F1
#
_entry.id   AF-A0AAE0L636-F1
#
_cell.length_a   1.000
_cell.length_b   1.000
_cell.length_c   1.000
_cell.angle_alpha   90.00
_cell.angle_beta   90.00
_cell.angle_gamma   90.00
#
_symmetry.space_group_name_H-M   'P 1'
#
loop_
_entity.id
_entity.type
_entity.pdbx_description
1 polymer ?
#
loop_
_entity_poly.entity_id
_entity_poly.type
_entity_poly.pdbx_seq_one_letter_code
_entity_poly.pdbx_strand_id
1 'polypeptide(L)'
;DPRDALEMQVPPEDPRDALEMQVPPEDPRGALEMQVAAKAVSKAPFVVLYSIVPFLALMMFSAWWLASAIFIYSSGDIKERDCTPLYWGAIETSTGISTDGVDSYYNTTGGDCGYEVELNRTLQYSLLYMLFGFFWVTQFIIASTLVTIAGVAYECYLCQGADAKVSINVVWHSLVRTVRYHLGSIALGSLIMAIIKFIRAIVAFISYKLKDLVDKNPLLKFLVYCVNCCLWFVDKIISIINRNAYVMIAIDGENFCSSAARGTSLALEFILQIAIINVVGDFMLLLGRVSITCACGIITFLALDGDVYNDVSSPLMPVIFVSVSAFVVSSIFMAVVEVVIDTMTLAYCDDVNDHNGKPEFAPPELMDALGLAWEDIKAEKEKKQAEEKKLVGEAVDDDDPSVIRT
;
A
#
# COMPACT_ATOMS: atom_id res chain seq x y z
N ASP A 1 -36.48 41.64 29.32
CA ASP A 1 -37.83 41.25 28.90
C ASP A 1 -37.67 40.02 28.01
N PRO A 2 -38.41 38.91 28.17
CA PRO A 2 -38.21 37.69 27.37
C PRO A 2 -38.64 37.84 25.90
N ARG A 3 -38.88 39.08 25.43
CA ARG A 3 -39.39 39.38 24.09
C ARG A 3 -38.33 39.77 23.06
N ASP A 4 -37.06 39.90 23.45
CA ASP A 4 -35.97 40.19 22.50
C ASP A 4 -35.22 38.92 22.04
N ALA A 5 -35.65 37.72 22.47
CA ALA A 5 -35.05 36.43 22.11
C ALA A 5 -35.67 35.79 20.85
N LEU A 6 -36.51 36.52 20.10
CA LEU A 6 -37.26 36.01 18.95
C LEU A 6 -36.91 36.68 17.61
N GLU A 7 -35.91 37.58 17.56
CA GLU A 7 -35.51 38.30 16.34
C GLU A 7 -34.17 37.82 15.73
N MET A 8 -33.67 36.63 16.08
CA MET A 8 -32.41 36.11 15.51
C MET A 8 -32.54 34.76 14.80
N GLN A 9 -33.63 34.57 14.05
CA GLN A 9 -33.76 33.53 13.04
C GLN A 9 -34.37 34.12 11.76
N VAL A 10 -33.61 34.98 11.09
CA VAL A 10 -33.87 35.29 9.68
C VAL A 10 -33.14 34.23 8.86
N PRO A 11 -33.85 33.33 8.15
CA PRO A 11 -33.19 32.40 7.23
C PRO A 11 -32.61 33.18 6.05
N PRO A 12 -31.48 32.75 5.45
CA PRO A 12 -30.88 33.45 4.32
C PRO A 12 -31.85 33.50 3.12
N GLU A 13 -31.96 34.68 2.51
CA GLU A 13 -32.85 34.97 1.37
C GLU A 13 -32.37 34.36 0.04
N ASP A 14 -31.14 33.83 -0.04
CA ASP A 14 -30.62 33.18 -1.24
C ASP A 14 -30.26 31.69 -0.95
N PRO A 15 -30.86 30.72 -1.65
CA PRO A 15 -30.48 29.31 -1.54
C PRO A 15 -29.02 28.99 -1.94
N ARG A 16 -28.28 29.95 -2.53
CA ARG A 16 -26.83 29.83 -2.78
C ARG A 16 -25.98 29.99 -1.52
N ASP A 17 -26.39 30.86 -0.59
CA ASP A 17 -25.65 31.10 0.65
C ASP A 17 -25.73 29.90 1.61
N ALA A 18 -26.84 29.15 1.55
CA ALA A 18 -27.00 27.89 2.29
C ALA A 18 -26.16 26.74 1.70
N LEU A 19 -25.80 26.81 0.42
CA LEU A 19 -24.94 25.83 -0.26
C LEU A 19 -23.45 26.12 -0.03
N GLU A 20 -23.04 27.38 0.03
CA GLU A 20 -21.65 27.75 0.37
C GLU A 20 -21.30 27.41 1.82
N MET A 21 -22.29 27.36 2.73
CA MET A 21 -22.06 26.98 4.13
C MET A 21 -21.90 25.46 4.36
N GLN A 22 -22.09 24.63 3.34
CA GLN A 22 -21.92 23.16 3.40
C GLN A 22 -20.71 22.63 2.62
N VAL A 23 -19.97 23.50 1.92
CA VAL A 23 -18.69 23.14 1.33
C VAL A 23 -17.63 23.37 2.41
N PRO A 24 -17.03 22.32 3.01
CA PRO A 24 -15.89 22.52 3.88
C PRO A 24 -14.84 23.32 3.10
N PRO A 25 -14.11 24.27 3.74
CA PRO A 25 -13.08 25.02 3.04
C PRO A 25 -12.18 24.03 2.30
N GLU A 26 -12.00 24.22 0.98
CA GLU A 26 -11.08 23.41 0.20
C GLU A 26 -9.72 23.49 0.91
N ASP A 27 -9.29 22.36 1.47
CA ASP A 27 -8.01 22.25 2.13
C ASP A 27 -6.91 22.40 1.07
N PRO A 28 -6.18 23.52 1.03
CA PRO A 28 -5.22 23.78 -0.04
C PRO A 28 -3.97 22.90 0.10
N ARG A 29 -3.77 22.20 1.23
CA ARG A 29 -2.56 21.41 1.52
C ARG A 29 -2.28 20.39 0.42
N GLY A 30 -3.28 19.58 0.08
CA GLY A 30 -3.15 18.59 -0.98
C GLY A 30 -2.78 19.18 -2.33
N ALA A 31 -3.39 20.32 -2.67
CA ALA A 31 -3.13 20.99 -3.93
C ALA A 31 -1.71 21.59 -3.98
N LEU A 32 -1.27 22.22 -2.89
CA LEU A 32 0.08 22.80 -2.77
C LEU A 32 1.16 21.72 -2.84
N GLU A 33 0.99 20.60 -2.15
CA GLU A 33 1.95 19.50 -2.17
C GLU A 33 2.02 18.81 -3.52
N MET A 34 0.87 18.63 -4.17
CA MET A 34 0.82 18.15 -5.54
C MET A 34 1.49 19.13 -6.51
N GLN A 35 1.36 20.43 -6.31
CA GLN A 35 2.09 21.41 -7.12
C GLN A 35 3.60 21.28 -6.94
N VAL A 36 4.09 21.09 -5.70
CA VAL A 36 5.51 20.86 -5.42
C VAL A 36 5.99 19.58 -6.10
N ALA A 37 5.26 18.48 -5.94
CA ALA A 37 5.60 17.20 -6.58
C ALA A 37 5.55 17.29 -8.11
N ALA A 38 4.54 17.95 -8.68
CA ALA A 38 4.42 18.18 -10.12
C ALA A 38 5.52 19.10 -10.66
N LYS A 39 5.95 20.11 -9.89
CA LYS A 39 7.08 20.99 -10.22
C LYS A 39 8.40 20.21 -10.19
N ALA A 40 8.59 19.34 -9.20
CA ALA A 40 9.75 18.45 -9.13
C ALA A 40 9.80 17.44 -10.30
N VAL A 41 8.66 16.82 -10.62
CA VAL A 41 8.54 15.89 -11.74
C VAL A 41 8.70 16.60 -13.09
N SER A 42 8.18 17.81 -13.25
CA SER A 42 8.35 18.59 -14.48
C SER A 42 9.78 19.09 -14.70
N LYS A 43 10.55 19.32 -13.61
CA LYS A 43 12.00 19.58 -13.68
C LYS A 43 12.81 18.33 -14.08
N ALA A 44 12.31 17.13 -13.77
CA ALA A 44 12.97 15.86 -14.08
C ALA A 44 12.04 14.88 -14.84
N PRO A 45 11.61 15.23 -16.07
CA PRO A 45 10.59 14.46 -16.80
C PRO A 45 11.03 13.02 -17.10
N PHE A 46 12.34 12.76 -17.14
CA PHE A 46 12.89 11.41 -17.36
C PHE A 46 12.67 10.46 -16.18
N VAL A 47 12.34 10.94 -14.98
CA VAL A 47 12.02 10.08 -13.82
C VAL A 47 10.76 9.26 -14.09
N VAL A 48 9.81 9.86 -14.80
CA VAL A 48 8.57 9.17 -15.22
C VAL A 48 8.89 8.03 -16.18
N LEU A 49 9.72 8.30 -17.19
CA LEU A 49 10.15 7.28 -18.16
C LEU A 49 10.98 6.18 -17.50
N TYR A 50 11.80 6.53 -16.50
CA TYR A 50 12.59 5.56 -15.75
C TYR A 50 11.72 4.48 -15.10
N SER A 51 10.49 4.79 -14.67
CA SER A 51 9.60 3.82 -14.01
C SER A 51 9.11 2.70 -14.93
N ILE A 52 9.26 2.85 -16.23
CA ILE A 52 9.05 1.77 -17.21
C ILE A 52 10.13 0.69 -17.07
N VAL A 53 11.38 1.08 -16.79
CA VAL A 53 12.53 0.16 -16.69
C VAL A 53 12.33 -0.91 -15.59
N PRO A 54 12.04 -0.57 -14.32
CA PRO A 54 11.80 -1.57 -13.28
C PRO A 54 10.50 -2.35 -13.51
N PHE A 55 9.48 -1.76 -14.14
CA PHE A 55 8.27 -2.49 -14.54
C PHE A 55 8.59 -3.59 -15.56
N LEU A 56 9.35 -3.27 -16.62
CA LEU A 56 9.83 -4.24 -17.59
C LEU A 56 10.72 -5.30 -16.92
N ALA A 57 11.60 -4.90 -16.00
CA ALA A 57 12.43 -5.83 -15.24
C ALA A 57 11.59 -6.80 -14.40
N LEU A 58 10.55 -6.31 -13.71
CA LEU A 58 9.61 -7.13 -12.95
C LEU A 58 8.82 -8.08 -13.85
N MET A 59 8.35 -7.62 -15.01
CA MET A 59 7.65 -8.49 -15.97
C MET A 59 8.56 -9.59 -16.51
N MET A 60 9.79 -9.25 -16.94
CA MET A 60 10.77 -10.22 -17.43
C MET A 60 11.12 -11.24 -16.34
N PHE A 61 11.38 -10.77 -15.12
CA PHE A 61 11.68 -11.64 -13.98
C PHE A 61 10.50 -12.55 -13.64
N SER A 62 9.28 -12.01 -13.60
CA SER A 62 8.06 -12.77 -13.27
C SER A 62 7.76 -13.84 -14.33
N ALA A 63 7.96 -13.52 -15.62
CA ALA A 63 7.80 -14.48 -16.70
C ALA A 63 8.83 -15.60 -16.61
N TRP A 64 10.10 -15.27 -16.38
CA TRP A 64 11.17 -16.26 -16.17
C TRP A 64 10.91 -17.12 -14.94
N TRP A 65 10.49 -16.51 -13.84
CA TRP A 65 10.16 -17.20 -12.59
C TRP A 65 9.00 -18.18 -12.80
N LEU A 66 7.92 -17.74 -13.46
CA LEU A 66 6.74 -18.57 -13.74
C LEU A 66 7.10 -19.75 -14.64
N ALA A 67 7.85 -19.50 -15.72
CA ALA A 67 8.33 -20.57 -16.61
C ALA A 67 9.15 -21.61 -15.82
N SER A 68 10.08 -21.15 -14.99
CA SER A 68 10.91 -22.02 -14.16
C SER A 68 10.08 -22.82 -13.15
N ALA A 69 9.09 -22.20 -12.51
CA ALA A 69 8.19 -22.89 -11.58
C ALA A 69 7.35 -23.97 -12.27
N ILE A 70 6.84 -23.69 -13.48
CA ILE A 70 6.10 -24.66 -14.30
C ILE A 70 7.00 -25.85 -14.67
N PHE A 71 8.24 -25.61 -15.11
CA PHE A 71 9.18 -26.68 -15.44
C PHE A 71 9.51 -27.56 -14.23
N ILE A 72 9.74 -26.96 -13.06
CA ILE A 72 9.99 -27.71 -11.82
C ILE A 72 8.77 -28.53 -11.43
N TYR A 73 7.57 -27.95 -11.50
CA TYR A 73 6.33 -28.67 -11.18
C TYR A 73 6.06 -29.82 -12.14
N SER A 74 6.28 -29.60 -13.44
CA SER A 74 6.13 -30.62 -14.49
C SER A 74 7.16 -31.75 -14.40
N SER A 75 8.23 -31.58 -13.61
CA SER A 75 9.25 -32.60 -13.38
C SER A 75 8.87 -33.56 -12.24
N GLY A 76 7.69 -33.39 -11.63
CA GLY A 76 7.16 -34.32 -10.63
C GLY A 76 6.75 -35.66 -11.25
N ASP A 77 6.83 -36.73 -10.46
CA ASP A 77 6.45 -38.06 -10.91
C ASP A 77 4.92 -38.18 -10.95
N ILE A 78 4.38 -38.66 -12.06
CA ILE A 78 2.94 -38.90 -12.22
C ILE A 78 2.63 -40.28 -11.66
N LYS A 79 1.89 -40.34 -10.54
CA LYS A 79 1.35 -41.60 -10.02
C LYS A 79 -0.13 -41.71 -10.33
N GLU A 80 -0.52 -42.89 -10.83
CA GLU A 80 -1.91 -43.25 -10.99
C GLU A 80 -2.51 -43.56 -9.62
N ARG A 81 -3.67 -42.97 -9.31
CA ARG A 81 -4.41 -43.31 -8.09
C ARG A 81 -4.99 -44.70 -8.25
N ASP A 82 -4.81 -45.54 -7.23
CA ASP A 82 -5.44 -46.85 -7.14
C ASP A 82 -6.95 -46.70 -7.25
N CYS A 83 -7.50 -47.21 -8.35
CA CYS A 83 -8.93 -47.26 -8.56
C CYS A 83 -9.50 -48.31 -7.60
N THR A 84 -10.12 -47.89 -6.48
CA THR A 84 -11.01 -48.82 -5.77
C THR A 84 -12.21 -49.07 -6.68
N PRO A 85 -12.39 -50.29 -7.21
CA PRO A 85 -13.60 -50.58 -7.97
C PRO A 85 -14.77 -50.46 -7.01
N LEU A 86 -15.85 -49.77 -7.41
CA LEU A 86 -17.15 -49.98 -6.79
C LEU A 86 -17.47 -51.46 -6.96
N TYR A 87 -17.28 -52.26 -5.90
CA TYR A 87 -17.65 -53.66 -5.91
C TYR A 87 -19.17 -53.77 -5.82
N TRP A 88 -19.85 -53.60 -6.96
CA TRP A 88 -21.25 -53.94 -7.11
C TRP A 88 -21.37 -55.47 -7.23
N GLY A 89 -21.24 -56.21 -6.14
CA GLY A 89 -21.36 -57.67 -6.25
C GLY A 89 -20.94 -58.53 -5.08
N ALA A 90 -21.48 -58.29 -3.87
CA ALA A 90 -21.64 -59.37 -2.90
C ALA A 90 -23.01 -59.28 -2.22
N ILE A 91 -24.08 -59.48 -3.00
CA ILE A 91 -25.29 -60.10 -2.45
C ILE A 91 -24.93 -61.58 -2.32
N GLU A 92 -24.25 -61.96 -1.24
CA GLU A 92 -24.31 -63.35 -0.82
C GLU A 92 -25.74 -63.62 -0.35
N THR A 93 -26.42 -64.49 -1.10
CA THR A 93 -27.78 -64.91 -0.81
C THR A 93 -27.73 -65.88 0.37
N SER A 94 -27.61 -65.38 1.60
CA SER A 94 -27.91 -66.17 2.79
C SER A 94 -29.36 -65.92 3.17
N THR A 95 -30.20 -66.90 2.85
CA THR A 95 -31.55 -67.06 3.36
C THR A 95 -31.58 -66.91 4.89
N GLY A 96 -32.32 -65.94 5.42
CA GLY A 96 -32.76 -65.95 6.81
C GLY A 96 -32.96 -64.59 7.51
N ILE A 97 -34.24 -64.25 7.72
CA ILE A 97 -34.77 -63.62 8.96
C ILE A 97 -34.59 -62.10 9.17
N SER A 98 -35.72 -61.40 8.91
CA SER A 98 -36.41 -60.28 9.60
C SER A 98 -35.66 -59.14 10.34
N THR A 99 -36.02 -57.92 9.90
CA THR A 99 -36.35 -56.67 10.65
C THR A 99 -35.54 -56.31 11.90
N ASP A 100 -34.64 -55.32 11.77
CA ASP A 100 -34.79 -53.98 12.39
C ASP A 100 -33.48 -53.17 12.26
N GLY A 101 -33.62 -51.91 11.82
CA GLY A 101 -32.70 -50.79 12.10
C GLY A 101 -31.23 -50.91 11.67
N VAL A 102 -30.93 -50.69 10.39
CA VAL A 102 -29.64 -50.12 9.97
C VAL A 102 -29.86 -49.21 8.76
N ASP A 103 -29.92 -47.90 9.00
CA ASP A 103 -29.72 -46.89 7.95
C ASP A 103 -28.27 -47.00 7.46
N SER A 104 -28.06 -47.88 6.48
CA SER A 104 -26.80 -47.92 5.73
C SER A 104 -26.81 -46.71 4.79
N TYR A 105 -26.31 -45.59 5.30
CA TYR A 105 -25.93 -44.42 4.52
C TYR A 105 -24.77 -44.83 3.60
N TYR A 106 -25.08 -45.38 2.43
CA TYR A 106 -24.09 -45.55 1.37
C TYR A 106 -23.68 -44.16 0.90
N ASN A 107 -22.63 -43.61 1.51
CA ASN A 107 -21.90 -42.49 0.93
C ASN A 107 -21.23 -43.00 -0.35
N THR A 108 -21.97 -43.04 -1.45
CA THR A 108 -21.44 -43.14 -2.81
C THR A 108 -20.78 -41.81 -3.18
N THR A 109 -19.68 -41.48 -2.50
CA THR A 109 -18.64 -40.64 -3.09
C THR A 109 -17.87 -41.53 -4.06
N GLY A 110 -18.04 -41.29 -5.36
CA GLY A 110 -17.43 -42.10 -6.43
C GLY A 110 -15.93 -42.31 -6.23
N GLY A 111 -15.44 -43.48 -6.67
CA GLY A 111 -14.00 -43.74 -6.70
C GLY A 111 -13.31 -42.75 -7.64
N ASP A 112 -12.57 -41.81 -7.07
CA ASP A 112 -11.81 -40.80 -7.81
C ASP A 112 -10.56 -41.42 -8.46
N CYS A 113 -10.79 -42.13 -9.56
CA CYS A 113 -9.74 -42.52 -10.50
C CYS A 113 -9.08 -41.26 -11.09
N GLY A 114 -7.76 -41.16 -11.06
CA GLY A 114 -7.04 -39.98 -11.55
C GLY A 114 -5.53 -40.06 -11.38
N TYR A 115 -4.83 -39.04 -11.86
CA TYR A 115 -3.39 -38.91 -11.70
C TYR A 115 -3.09 -37.87 -10.63
N GLU A 116 -2.15 -38.18 -9.75
CA GLU A 116 -1.59 -37.22 -8.80
C GLU A 116 -0.11 -37.00 -9.11
N VAL A 117 0.31 -35.73 -9.10
CA VAL A 117 1.72 -35.37 -9.27
C VAL A 117 2.38 -35.45 -7.91
N GLU A 118 3.23 -36.44 -7.69
CA GLU A 118 4.02 -36.56 -6.48
C GLU A 118 5.34 -35.82 -6.63
N LEU A 119 5.52 -34.76 -5.85
CA LEU A 119 6.76 -33.99 -5.84
C LEU A 119 7.71 -34.57 -4.80
N ASN A 120 8.89 -35.03 -5.26
CA ASN A 120 9.99 -35.42 -4.37
C ASN A 120 10.43 -34.22 -3.48
N ARG A 121 10.97 -34.49 -2.29
CA ARG A 121 11.45 -33.47 -1.33
C ARG A 121 12.37 -32.44 -1.98
N THR A 122 13.27 -32.85 -2.86
CA THR A 122 14.17 -31.93 -3.57
C THR A 122 13.40 -30.94 -4.44
N LEU A 123 12.35 -31.39 -5.16
CA LEU A 123 11.50 -30.52 -5.97
C LEU A 123 10.66 -29.59 -5.08
N GLN A 124 10.14 -30.08 -3.96
CA GLN A 124 9.42 -29.26 -2.99
C GLN A 124 10.29 -28.13 -2.41
N TYR A 125 11.52 -28.44 -1.99
CA TYR A 125 12.47 -27.41 -1.52
C TYR A 125 12.87 -26.44 -2.62
N SER A 126 13.00 -26.91 -3.87
CA SER A 126 13.28 -26.06 -5.02
C SER A 126 12.14 -25.07 -5.28
N LEU A 127 10.88 -25.50 -5.18
CA LEU A 127 9.71 -24.62 -5.30
C LEU A 127 9.64 -23.60 -4.16
N LEU A 128 9.97 -24.00 -2.92
CA LEU A 128 10.05 -23.07 -1.78
C LEU A 128 11.17 -22.04 -1.96
N TYR A 129 12.34 -22.46 -2.42
CA TYR A 129 13.44 -21.56 -2.76
C TYR A 129 13.04 -20.56 -3.85
N MET A 130 12.40 -21.03 -4.92
CA MET A 130 11.89 -20.18 -5.99
C MET A 130 10.83 -19.19 -5.47
N LEU A 131 9.93 -19.63 -4.59
CA LEU A 131 8.94 -18.75 -3.97
C LEU A 131 9.59 -17.65 -3.12
N PHE A 132 10.60 -18.01 -2.31
CA PHE A 132 11.36 -17.02 -1.55
C PHE A 132 12.12 -16.06 -2.47
N GLY A 133 12.77 -16.58 -3.52
CA GLY A 133 13.45 -15.80 -4.54
C GLY A 133 12.53 -14.82 -5.27
N PHE A 134 11.27 -15.19 -5.52
CA PHE A 134 10.26 -14.29 -6.07
C PHE A 134 10.03 -13.07 -5.19
N PHE A 135 9.79 -13.29 -3.89
CA PHE A 135 9.61 -12.19 -2.95
C PHE A 135 10.86 -11.32 -2.86
N TRP A 136 12.04 -11.93 -2.75
CA TRP A 136 13.27 -11.16 -2.55
C TRP A 136 13.64 -10.31 -3.76
N VAL A 137 13.69 -10.88 -4.96
CA VAL A 137 14.04 -10.12 -6.18
C VAL A 137 12.99 -9.06 -6.48
N THR A 138 11.70 -9.34 -6.27
CA THR A 138 10.64 -8.34 -6.43
C THR A 138 10.83 -7.17 -5.46
N GLN A 139 11.08 -7.44 -4.17
CA GLN A 139 11.34 -6.39 -3.19
C GLN A 139 12.62 -5.61 -3.51
N PHE A 140 13.65 -6.28 -4.03
CA PHE A 140 14.91 -5.66 -4.42
C PHE A 140 14.72 -4.67 -5.57
N ILE A 141 14.00 -5.04 -6.64
CA ILE A 141 13.74 -4.16 -7.79
C ILE A 141 12.87 -2.96 -7.37
N ILE A 142 11.87 -3.17 -6.51
CA ILE A 142 11.04 -2.09 -5.97
C ILE A 142 11.90 -1.13 -5.13
N ALA A 143 12.72 -1.65 -4.22
CA ALA A 143 13.57 -0.86 -3.35
C ALA A 143 14.64 -0.07 -4.13
N SER A 144 15.27 -0.68 -5.15
CA SER A 144 16.23 0.03 -6.00
C SER A 144 15.58 1.17 -6.77
N THR A 145 14.34 0.97 -7.22
CA THR A 145 13.55 1.99 -7.90
C THR A 145 13.26 3.15 -6.97
N LEU A 146 12.81 2.86 -5.74
CA LEU A 146 12.50 3.85 -4.72
C LEU A 146 13.72 4.70 -4.39
N VAL A 147 14.88 4.09 -4.08
CA VAL A 147 16.12 4.85 -3.79
C VAL A 147 16.56 5.71 -4.97
N THR A 148 16.39 5.22 -6.21
CA THR A 148 16.74 6.00 -7.40
C THR A 148 15.84 7.23 -7.56
N ILE A 149 14.52 7.05 -7.42
CA ILE A 149 13.54 8.15 -7.55
C ILE A 149 13.72 9.15 -6.40
N ALA A 150 13.89 8.66 -5.17
CA ALA A 150 14.16 9.50 -4.00
C ALA A 150 15.44 10.32 -4.18
N GLY A 151 16.51 9.73 -4.75
CA GLY A 151 17.74 10.48 -5.04
C GLY A 151 17.52 11.62 -6.03
N VAL A 152 16.69 11.43 -7.06
CA VAL A 152 16.33 12.51 -7.99
C VAL A 152 15.44 13.55 -7.32
N ALA A 153 14.45 13.11 -6.53
CA ALA A 153 13.56 13.99 -5.80
C ALA A 153 14.35 14.89 -4.84
N TYR A 154 15.30 14.33 -4.09
CA TYR A 154 16.16 15.10 -3.20
C TYR A 154 17.06 16.09 -3.96
N GLU A 155 17.63 15.72 -5.10
CA GLU A 155 18.37 16.69 -5.94
C GLU A 155 17.44 17.82 -6.44
N CYS A 156 16.19 17.50 -6.79
CA CYS A 156 15.17 18.50 -7.13
C CYS A 156 14.77 19.38 -5.95
N TYR A 157 14.78 18.85 -4.72
CA TYR A 157 14.51 19.60 -3.48
C TYR A 157 15.60 20.66 -3.26
N LEU A 158 16.87 20.25 -3.31
CA LEU A 158 18.01 21.17 -3.18
C LEU A 158 18.05 22.24 -4.29
N CYS A 159 17.66 21.87 -5.52
CA CYS A 159 17.56 22.80 -6.66
C CYS A 159 16.25 23.61 -6.71
N GLN A 160 15.41 23.55 -5.68
CA GLN A 160 14.21 24.38 -5.59
C GLN A 160 14.41 25.61 -4.70
N GLY A 161 15.29 25.55 -3.70
CA GLY A 161 15.77 26.72 -2.95
C GLY A 161 16.79 27.57 -3.72
N ALA A 162 17.50 26.99 -4.70
CA ALA A 162 18.44 27.68 -5.58
C ALA A 162 17.97 27.64 -7.04
N ASP A 163 18.17 28.68 -7.85
CA ASP A 163 17.80 28.81 -9.28
C ASP A 163 18.47 27.77 -10.23
N ALA A 164 18.92 26.62 -9.72
CA ALA A 164 19.60 25.59 -10.46
C ALA A 164 18.65 24.75 -11.33
N LYS A 165 18.99 24.61 -12.61
CA LYS A 165 18.34 23.66 -13.51
C LYS A 165 18.81 22.25 -13.19
N VAL A 166 17.87 21.35 -12.93
CA VAL A 166 18.15 19.91 -12.77
C VAL A 166 18.68 19.38 -14.11
N SER A 167 19.83 18.71 -14.08
CA SER A 167 20.45 18.19 -15.30
C SER A 167 19.62 17.06 -15.91
N ILE A 168 19.63 16.94 -17.24
CA ILE A 168 18.93 15.85 -17.94
C ILE A 168 19.45 14.45 -17.55
N ASN A 169 20.69 14.39 -17.06
CA ASN A 169 21.35 13.15 -16.62
C ASN A 169 21.08 12.82 -15.15
N VAL A 170 20.27 13.60 -14.42
CA VAL A 170 20.02 13.40 -12.98
C VAL A 170 19.56 11.98 -12.64
N VAL A 171 18.68 11.43 -13.47
CA VAL A 171 18.15 10.07 -13.30
C VAL A 171 19.26 9.03 -13.43
N TRP A 172 20.13 9.22 -14.42
CA TRP A 172 21.25 8.33 -14.66
C TRP A 172 22.29 8.42 -13.54
N HIS A 173 22.61 9.63 -13.09
CA HIS A 173 23.52 9.83 -11.96
C HIS A 173 22.97 9.22 -10.66
N SER A 174 21.69 9.44 -10.36
CA SER A 174 21.02 8.81 -9.22
C SER A 174 21.07 7.28 -9.33
N LEU A 175 20.69 6.72 -10.48
CA LEU A 175 20.73 5.28 -10.72
C LEU A 175 22.14 4.70 -10.52
N VAL A 176 23.16 5.33 -11.11
CA VAL A 176 24.55 4.89 -10.97
C VAL A 176 24.99 4.96 -9.51
N ARG A 177 24.62 6.02 -8.77
CA ARG A 177 24.89 6.13 -7.32
C ARG A 177 24.21 5.01 -6.54
N THR A 178 22.93 4.73 -6.81
CA THR A 178 22.16 3.62 -6.22
C THR A 178 22.85 2.27 -6.45
N VAL A 179 23.22 1.99 -7.69
CA VAL A 179 23.86 0.72 -8.08
C VAL A 179 25.31 0.61 -7.59
N ARG A 180 26.05 1.71 -7.49
CA ARG A 180 27.46 1.70 -7.10
C ARG A 180 27.65 1.61 -5.60
N TYR A 181 26.80 2.31 -4.82
CA TYR A 181 27.05 2.54 -3.39
C TYR A 181 25.99 1.94 -2.47
N HIS A 182 24.73 1.81 -2.91
CA HIS A 182 23.61 1.52 -1.99
C HIS A 182 23.01 0.10 -2.15
N LEU A 183 23.50 -0.73 -3.09
CA LEU A 183 22.98 -2.08 -3.32
C LEU A 183 22.99 -2.97 -2.07
N GLY A 184 24.00 -2.85 -1.20
CA GLY A 184 24.08 -3.63 0.03
C GLY A 184 22.93 -3.32 0.99
N SER A 185 22.67 -2.02 1.23
CA SER A 185 21.54 -1.56 2.05
C SER A 185 20.19 -1.94 1.44
N ILE A 186 20.07 -1.84 0.11
CA ILE A 186 18.86 -2.24 -0.64
C ILE A 186 18.63 -3.75 -0.53
N ALA A 187 19.68 -4.56 -0.68
CA ALA A 187 19.62 -6.01 -0.53
C ALA A 187 19.18 -6.41 0.89
N LEU A 188 19.70 -5.74 1.91
CA LEU A 188 19.36 -6.01 3.31
C LEU A 188 17.89 -5.67 3.60
N GLY A 189 17.43 -4.46 3.28
CA GLY A 189 16.03 -4.07 3.52
C GLY A 189 15.03 -4.92 2.71
N SER A 190 15.37 -5.26 1.46
CA SER A 190 14.52 -6.11 0.62
C SER A 190 14.47 -7.55 1.11
N LEU A 191 15.56 -8.06 1.68
CA LEU A 191 15.60 -9.35 2.34
C LEU A 191 14.66 -9.40 3.56
N ILE A 192 14.67 -8.36 4.39
CA ILE A 192 13.79 -8.26 5.56
C ILE A 192 12.32 -8.28 5.11
N MET A 193 11.93 -7.49 4.10
CA MET A 193 10.57 -7.57 3.55
C MET A 193 10.24 -8.94 2.99
N ALA A 194 11.18 -9.56 2.28
CA ALA A 194 10.97 -10.86 1.65
C ALA A 194 10.70 -11.96 2.67
N ILE A 195 11.43 -11.97 3.80
CA ILE A 195 11.21 -12.92 4.89
C ILE A 195 9.79 -12.78 5.44
N ILE A 196 9.31 -11.56 5.69
CA ILE A 196 7.97 -11.32 6.23
C ILE A 196 6.90 -11.77 5.23
N LYS A 197 7.05 -11.42 3.95
CA LYS A 197 6.11 -11.85 2.89
C LYS A 197 6.12 -13.35 2.70
N PHE A 198 7.27 -14.00 2.82
CA PHE A 198 7.40 -15.45 2.75
C PHE A 198 6.71 -16.14 3.93
N ILE A 199 6.90 -15.65 5.17
CA ILE A 199 6.20 -16.16 6.36
C ILE A 199 4.68 -16.01 6.19
N ARG A 200 4.20 -14.85 5.73
CA ARG A 200 2.78 -14.61 5.42
C ARG A 200 2.24 -15.60 4.39
N ALA A 201 3.01 -15.86 3.33
CA ALA A 201 2.62 -16.82 2.30
C ALA A 201 2.52 -18.25 2.86
N ILE A 202 3.48 -18.67 3.71
CA ILE A 202 3.43 -19.98 4.38
C ILE A 202 2.21 -20.09 5.29
N VAL A 203 1.95 -19.08 6.12
CA VAL A 203 0.80 -19.10 7.04
C VAL A 203 -0.51 -19.09 6.27
N ALA A 204 -0.61 -18.33 5.17
CA ALA A 204 -1.78 -18.34 4.29
C ALA A 204 -1.98 -19.72 3.66
N PHE A 205 -0.90 -20.38 3.20
CA PHE A 205 -0.96 -21.73 2.64
C PHE A 205 -1.40 -22.77 3.68
N ILE A 206 -0.85 -22.74 4.89
CA ILE A 206 -1.26 -23.64 5.98
C ILE A 206 -2.73 -23.40 6.34
N SER A 207 -3.15 -22.13 6.43
CA SER A 207 -4.55 -21.77 6.73
C SER A 207 -5.50 -22.29 5.65
N TYR A 208 -5.10 -22.23 4.39
CA TYR A 208 -5.85 -22.80 3.28
C TYR A 208 -5.95 -24.33 3.37
N LYS A 209 -4.84 -25.02 3.68
CA LYS A 209 -4.81 -26.48 3.83
C LYS A 209 -5.62 -26.99 5.02
N LEU A 210 -5.75 -26.18 6.08
CA LEU A 210 -6.49 -26.55 7.29
C LEU A 210 -7.91 -26.00 7.33
N LYS A 211 -8.42 -25.42 6.23
CA LYS A 211 -9.71 -24.71 6.20
C LYS A 211 -10.86 -25.52 6.81
N ASP A 212 -10.97 -26.80 6.47
CA ASP A 212 -12.04 -27.68 6.97
C ASP A 212 -11.96 -27.93 8.49
N LEU A 213 -10.75 -27.93 9.07
CA LEU A 213 -10.55 -28.07 10.52
C LEU A 213 -10.73 -26.74 11.24
N VAL A 214 -10.31 -25.65 10.60
CA VAL A 214 -10.47 -24.27 11.09
C VAL A 214 -11.95 -23.92 11.18
N ASP A 215 -12.76 -24.27 10.18
CA ASP A 215 -14.19 -23.96 10.16
C ASP A 215 -15.00 -24.77 11.20
N LYS A 216 -14.50 -25.93 11.62
CA LYS A 216 -15.13 -26.77 12.67
C LYS A 216 -14.77 -26.32 14.09
N ASN A 217 -13.63 -25.65 14.29
CA ASN A 217 -13.11 -25.32 15.61
C ASN A 217 -13.02 -23.80 15.80
N PRO A 218 -13.94 -23.17 16.57
CA PRO A 218 -13.97 -21.71 16.73
C PRO A 218 -12.67 -21.16 17.36
N LEU A 219 -12.02 -21.92 18.26
CA LEU A 219 -10.73 -21.55 18.84
C LEU A 219 -9.60 -21.52 17.79
N LEU A 220 -9.56 -22.51 16.90
CA LEU A 220 -8.54 -22.57 15.83
C LEU A 220 -8.77 -21.43 14.82
N LYS A 221 -10.03 -21.12 14.52
CA LYS A 221 -10.42 -19.97 13.69
C LYS A 221 -9.94 -18.65 14.28
N PHE A 222 -10.18 -18.44 15.57
CA PHE A 222 -9.69 -17.25 16.28
C PHE A 222 -8.16 -17.15 16.24
N LEU A 223 -7.45 -18.26 16.49
CA LEU A 223 -5.98 -18.28 16.47
C LEU A 223 -5.41 -17.92 15.09
N VAL A 224 -5.94 -18.53 14.02
CA VAL A 224 -5.52 -18.22 12.64
C VAL A 224 -5.77 -16.75 12.31
N TYR A 225 -6.90 -16.19 12.75
CA TYR A 225 -7.21 -14.77 12.56
C TYR A 225 -6.22 -13.86 13.30
N CYS A 226 -5.89 -14.20 14.56
CA CYS A 226 -4.92 -13.48 15.36
C CYS A 226 -3.52 -13.47 14.72
N VAL A 227 -3.02 -14.64 14.27
CA VAL A 227 -1.71 -14.74 13.59
C VAL A 227 -1.70 -13.92 12.30
N ASN A 228 -2.74 -14.02 11.46
CA ASN A 228 -2.82 -13.24 10.23
C ASN A 228 -2.86 -11.73 10.50
N CYS A 229 -3.56 -11.31 11.55
CA CYS A 229 -3.59 -9.91 12.00
C CYS A 229 -2.21 -9.43 12.47
N CYS A 230 -1.53 -10.18 13.34
CA CYS A 230 -0.18 -9.85 13.80
C CYS A 230 0.81 -9.76 12.64
N LEU A 231 0.80 -10.73 11.72
CA LEU A 231 1.66 -10.70 10.55
C LEU A 231 1.32 -9.55 9.58
N TRP A 232 0.07 -9.09 9.56
CA TRP A 232 -0.33 -7.92 8.76
C TRP A 232 0.21 -6.64 9.37
N PHE A 233 0.13 -6.51 10.68
CA PHE A 233 0.71 -5.38 11.39
C PHE A 233 2.25 -5.33 11.24
N VAL A 234 2.94 -6.46 11.37
CA VAL A 234 4.40 -6.56 11.17
C VAL A 234 4.79 -6.18 9.74
N ASP A 235 4.08 -6.69 8.73
CA ASP A 235 4.33 -6.32 7.32
C ASP A 235 4.17 -4.82 7.10
N LYS A 236 3.15 -4.19 7.70
CA LYS A 236 2.92 -2.75 7.60
C LYS A 236 3.99 -1.93 8.30
N ILE A 237 4.33 -2.23 9.55
CA ILE A 237 5.40 -1.51 10.27
C ILE A 237 6.71 -1.61 9.50
N ILE A 238 7.11 -2.83 9.12
CA ILE A 238 8.41 -3.03 8.48
C ILE A 238 8.44 -2.40 7.09
N SER A 239 7.31 -2.38 6.37
CA SER A 239 7.19 -1.64 5.11
C SER A 239 7.39 -0.14 5.30
N ILE A 240 6.84 0.46 6.36
CA ILE A 240 7.01 1.89 6.67
C ILE A 240 8.46 2.18 7.03
N ILE A 241 9.06 1.38 7.93
CA ILE A 241 10.47 1.53 8.32
C ILE A 241 11.39 1.43 7.10
N ASN A 242 11.18 0.42 6.25
CA ASN A 242 11.99 0.25 5.04
C ASN A 242 11.82 1.41 4.06
N ARG A 243 10.59 1.90 3.86
CA ARG A 243 10.33 3.04 2.98
C ARG A 243 11.10 4.27 3.45
N ASN A 244 10.98 4.62 4.73
CA ASN A 244 11.69 5.78 5.30
C ASN A 244 13.21 5.59 5.27
N ALA A 245 13.71 4.37 5.55
CA ALA A 245 15.12 4.05 5.47
C ALA A 245 15.67 4.26 4.05
N TYR A 246 14.95 3.82 3.02
CA TYR A 246 15.38 4.00 1.63
C TYR A 246 15.38 5.46 1.18
N VAL A 247 14.40 6.25 1.62
CA VAL A 247 14.39 7.69 1.40
C VAL A 247 15.61 8.34 2.06
N MET A 248 15.88 8.05 3.33
CA MET A 248 17.05 8.59 4.03
C MET A 248 18.39 8.10 3.46
N ILE A 249 18.47 6.87 2.93
CA ILE A 249 19.66 6.39 2.20
C ILE A 249 19.92 7.28 0.97
N ALA A 250 18.87 7.76 0.30
CA ALA A 250 19.02 8.62 -0.86
C ALA A 250 19.43 10.06 -0.48
N ILE A 251 19.03 10.53 0.70
CA ILE A 251 19.34 11.85 1.27
C ILE A 251 20.77 11.87 1.83
N ASP A 252 21.04 11.09 2.88
CA ASP A 252 22.30 11.13 3.65
C ASP A 252 23.39 10.25 3.07
N GLY A 253 23.01 9.23 2.29
CA GLY A 253 23.96 8.24 1.76
C GLY A 253 24.48 7.23 2.78
N GLU A 254 23.88 7.12 3.97
CA GLU A 254 24.30 6.22 5.04
C GLU A 254 23.87 4.75 4.83
N ASN A 255 24.28 3.88 5.76
CA ASN A 255 23.89 2.47 5.76
C ASN A 255 22.44 2.28 6.24
N PHE A 256 21.84 1.14 5.90
CA PHE A 256 20.44 0.84 6.18
C PHE A 256 20.01 1.06 7.64
N CYS A 257 20.80 0.59 8.62
CA CYS A 257 20.39 0.68 10.02
C CYS A 257 20.37 2.13 10.53
N SER A 258 21.37 2.93 10.15
CA SER A 258 21.43 4.34 10.53
C SER A 258 20.29 5.14 9.88
N SER A 259 20.10 4.96 8.57
CA SER A 259 19.01 5.60 7.83
C SER A 259 17.63 5.17 8.30
N ALA A 260 17.45 3.90 8.71
CA ALA A 260 16.19 3.44 9.29
C ALA A 260 15.92 4.11 10.64
N ALA A 261 16.92 4.22 11.51
CA ALA A 261 16.78 4.88 12.81
C ALA A 261 16.43 6.37 12.62
N ARG A 262 17.20 7.10 11.81
CA ARG A 262 16.96 8.52 11.54
C ARG A 262 15.63 8.76 10.83
N GLY A 263 15.36 8.05 9.73
CA GLY A 263 14.12 8.23 8.96
C GLY A 263 12.86 7.90 9.75
N THR A 264 12.92 6.91 10.64
CA THR A 264 11.77 6.59 11.51
C THR A 264 11.65 7.56 12.68
N SER A 265 12.74 8.02 13.28
CA SER A 265 12.67 9.02 14.35
C SER A 265 12.08 10.34 13.84
N LEU A 266 12.53 10.81 12.66
CA LEU A 266 11.97 11.99 12.01
C LEU A 266 10.48 11.81 11.69
N ALA A 267 10.12 10.66 11.09
CA ALA A 267 8.73 10.39 10.77
C ALA A 267 7.82 10.32 12.00
N LEU A 268 8.34 9.87 13.15
CA LEU A 268 7.59 9.83 14.41
C LEU A 268 7.49 11.21 15.06
N GLU A 269 8.53 12.02 15.00
CA GLU A 269 8.55 13.38 15.54
C GLU A 269 7.52 14.28 14.86
N PHE A 270 7.41 14.15 13.53
CA PHE A 270 6.47 14.92 12.70
C PHE A 270 5.26 14.09 12.25
N ILE A 271 4.92 13.01 12.96
CA ILE A 271 3.93 12.01 12.52
C ILE A 271 2.57 12.59 12.15
N LEU A 272 2.06 13.55 12.94
CA LEU A 272 0.75 14.16 12.70
C LEU A 272 0.74 14.94 11.37
N GLN A 273 1.83 15.63 11.06
CA GLN A 273 1.97 16.41 9.83
C GLN A 273 2.05 15.48 8.63
N ILE A 274 2.99 14.54 8.70
CA ILE A 274 3.21 13.56 7.64
C ILE A 274 1.94 12.74 7.40
N ALA A 275 1.18 12.39 8.44
CA ALA A 275 -0.08 11.65 8.31
C ALA A 275 -1.16 12.45 7.57
N ILE A 276 -1.38 13.72 7.92
CA ILE A 276 -2.37 14.58 7.25
C ILE A 276 -2.03 14.70 5.75
N ILE A 277 -0.76 15.00 5.48
CA ILE A 277 -0.18 15.18 4.15
C ILE A 277 -0.33 13.92 3.30
N ASN A 278 0.08 12.77 3.83
CA ASN A 278 -0.02 11.51 3.12
C ASN A 278 -1.49 11.12 2.86
N VAL A 279 -2.41 11.35 3.80
CA VAL A 279 -3.83 11.05 3.59
C VAL A 279 -4.44 11.89 2.48
N VAL A 280 -4.16 13.20 2.48
CA VAL A 280 -4.67 14.10 1.43
C VAL A 280 -3.99 13.80 0.09
N GLY A 281 -2.68 13.59 0.09
CA GLY A 281 -1.90 13.19 -1.07
C GLY A 281 -2.39 11.90 -1.71
N ASP A 282 -2.61 10.85 -0.91
CA ASP A 282 -3.12 9.55 -1.37
C ASP A 282 -4.50 9.68 -2.02
N PHE A 283 -5.40 10.48 -1.41
CA PHE A 283 -6.71 10.75 -1.98
C PHE A 283 -6.62 11.43 -3.34
N MET A 284 -5.75 12.43 -3.46
CA MET A 284 -5.56 13.15 -4.71
C MET A 284 -4.87 12.30 -5.79
N LEU A 285 -3.89 11.48 -5.42
CA LEU A 285 -3.25 10.51 -6.33
C LEU A 285 -4.27 9.49 -6.83
N LEU A 286 -5.18 9.02 -5.96
CA LEU A 286 -6.28 8.14 -6.34
C LEU A 286 -7.22 8.81 -7.33
N LEU A 287 -7.62 10.06 -7.08
CA LEU A 287 -8.45 10.85 -8.00
C LEU A 287 -7.78 10.96 -9.38
N GLY A 288 -6.47 11.20 -9.41
CA GLY A 288 -5.68 11.21 -10.64
C GLY A 288 -5.68 9.86 -11.38
N ARG A 289 -5.61 8.73 -10.65
CA ARG A 289 -5.70 7.38 -11.26
C ARG A 289 -7.05 7.16 -11.93
N VAL A 290 -8.13 7.51 -11.23
CA VAL A 290 -9.51 7.36 -11.72
C VAL A 290 -9.78 8.30 -12.89
N SER A 291 -9.36 9.56 -12.82
CA SER A 291 -9.62 10.55 -13.88
C SER A 291 -8.98 10.18 -15.21
N ILE A 292 -7.69 9.77 -15.19
CA ILE A 292 -6.98 9.31 -16.39
C ILE A 292 -7.68 8.07 -16.99
N THR A 293 -8.07 7.12 -16.13
CA THR A 293 -8.75 5.89 -16.55
C THR A 293 -10.11 6.18 -17.21
N CYS A 294 -10.93 7.03 -16.59
CA CYS A 294 -12.24 7.43 -17.12
C CYS A 294 -12.09 8.20 -18.44
N ALA A 295 -11.13 9.13 -18.53
CA ALA A 295 -10.88 9.87 -19.76
C ALA A 295 -10.52 8.94 -20.94
N CYS A 296 -9.59 8.01 -20.72
CA CYS A 296 -9.24 7.00 -21.74
C CYS A 296 -10.43 6.12 -22.12
N GLY A 297 -11.25 5.69 -21.14
CA GLY A 297 -12.45 4.89 -21.38
C GLY A 297 -13.50 5.63 -22.20
N ILE A 298 -13.79 6.89 -21.87
CA ILE A 298 -14.74 7.74 -22.60
C ILE A 298 -14.24 8.01 -24.03
N ILE A 299 -12.98 8.37 -24.21
CA ILE A 299 -12.40 8.59 -25.55
C ILE A 299 -12.51 7.33 -26.39
N THR A 300 -12.24 6.15 -25.81
CA THR A 300 -12.35 4.87 -26.51
C THR A 300 -13.80 4.55 -26.88
N PHE A 301 -14.74 4.79 -25.97
CA PHE A 301 -16.17 4.59 -26.23
C PHE A 301 -16.65 5.48 -27.38
N LEU A 302 -16.34 6.78 -27.33
CA LEU A 302 -16.71 7.73 -28.38
C LEU A 302 -16.07 7.42 -29.74
N ALA A 303 -14.82 6.91 -29.74
CA ALA A 303 -14.14 6.51 -30.96
C ALA A 303 -14.74 5.26 -31.62
N LEU A 304 -15.30 4.35 -30.82
CA LEU A 304 -15.94 3.12 -31.29
C LEU A 304 -17.42 3.29 -31.64
N ASP A 305 -18.10 4.26 -31.00
CA ASP A 305 -19.49 4.62 -31.29
C ASP A 305 -19.61 5.54 -32.53
N GLY A 306 -18.53 6.24 -32.89
CA GLY A 306 -18.47 7.06 -34.11
C GLY A 306 -18.27 6.26 -35.40
N ASP A 307 -18.53 6.91 -36.55
CA ASP A 307 -18.49 6.34 -37.92
C ASP A 307 -17.14 5.70 -38.36
N VAL A 308 -16.13 5.70 -37.50
CA VAL A 308 -14.78 5.18 -37.77
C VAL A 308 -14.74 3.65 -37.68
N TYR A 309 -15.57 3.01 -36.86
CA TYR A 309 -15.53 1.56 -36.60
C TYR A 309 -16.92 0.92 -36.52
N ASN A 310 -17.70 1.01 -37.61
CA ASN A 310 -19.08 0.50 -37.67
C ASN A 310 -19.24 -1.03 -37.64
N ASP A 311 -18.14 -1.81 -37.63
CA ASP A 311 -18.16 -3.28 -37.72
C ASP A 311 -17.95 -4.00 -36.36
N VAL A 312 -17.95 -3.28 -35.22
CA VAL A 312 -17.69 -3.89 -33.91
C VAL A 312 -19.00 -4.27 -33.20
N SER A 313 -19.26 -5.57 -33.01
CA SER A 313 -20.53 -6.07 -32.41
C SER A 313 -20.78 -5.62 -30.96
N SER A 314 -19.74 -5.26 -30.20
CA SER A 314 -19.90 -4.64 -28.87
C SER A 314 -18.67 -3.81 -28.50
N PRO A 315 -18.81 -2.49 -28.26
CA PRO A 315 -17.70 -1.62 -27.85
C PRO A 315 -17.25 -1.86 -26.40
N LEU A 316 -18.01 -2.62 -25.61
CA LEU A 316 -17.76 -2.84 -24.19
C LEU A 316 -16.42 -3.53 -23.92
N MET A 317 -16.10 -4.59 -24.67
CA MET A 317 -14.86 -5.37 -24.43
C MET A 317 -13.59 -4.54 -24.71
N PRO A 318 -13.47 -3.83 -25.85
CA PRO A 318 -12.38 -2.90 -26.08
C PRO A 318 -12.30 -1.79 -25.01
N VAL A 319 -13.42 -1.21 -24.60
CA VAL A 319 -13.43 -0.15 -23.58
C VAL A 319 -12.92 -0.67 -22.23
N ILE A 320 -13.38 -1.85 -21.79
CA ILE A 320 -12.88 -2.48 -20.56
C ILE A 320 -11.38 -2.74 -20.66
N PHE A 321 -10.91 -3.31 -21.77
CA PHE A 321 -9.49 -3.59 -21.99
C PHE A 321 -8.63 -2.32 -21.94
N VAL A 322 -9.04 -1.25 -22.62
CA VAL A 322 -8.32 0.03 -22.60
C VAL A 322 -8.37 0.65 -21.21
N SER A 323 -9.51 0.58 -20.51
CA SER A 323 -9.66 1.15 -19.16
C SER A 323 -8.76 0.44 -18.15
N VAL A 324 -8.69 -0.90 -18.19
CA VAL A 324 -7.78 -1.68 -17.34
C VAL A 324 -6.32 -1.33 -17.65
N SER A 325 -5.96 -1.23 -18.93
CA SER A 325 -4.60 -0.86 -19.34
C SER A 325 -4.23 0.55 -18.90
N ALA A 326 -5.15 1.51 -19.04
CA ALA A 326 -4.97 2.89 -18.61
C ALA A 326 -4.82 3.00 -17.08
N PHE A 327 -5.57 2.22 -16.31
CA PHE A 327 -5.45 2.17 -14.86
C PHE A 327 -4.07 1.66 -14.41
N VAL A 328 -3.54 0.63 -15.07
CA VAL A 328 -2.19 0.10 -14.80
C VAL A 328 -1.12 1.16 -15.09
N VAL A 329 -1.17 1.79 -16.27
CA VAL A 329 -0.19 2.83 -16.65
C VAL A 329 -0.27 4.03 -15.72
N SER A 330 -1.47 4.48 -15.38
CA SER A 330 -1.69 5.59 -14.45
C SER A 330 -1.18 5.26 -13.05
N SER A 331 -1.37 4.03 -12.59
CA SER A 331 -0.85 3.58 -11.28
C SER A 331 0.67 3.62 -11.23
N ILE A 332 1.36 3.20 -12.30
CA ILE A 332 2.82 3.27 -12.40
C ILE A 332 3.30 4.72 -12.33
N PHE A 333 2.65 5.63 -13.06
CA PHE A 333 2.97 7.06 -13.02
C PHE A 333 2.78 7.67 -11.62
N MET A 334 1.61 7.42 -11.03
CA MET A 334 1.27 7.99 -9.73
C MET A 334 2.14 7.46 -8.60
N ALA A 335 2.65 6.22 -8.70
CA ALA A 335 3.62 5.69 -7.74
C ALA A 335 4.94 6.49 -7.72
N VAL A 336 5.34 7.10 -8.85
CA VAL A 336 6.51 7.99 -8.90
C VAL A 336 6.25 9.25 -8.10
N VAL A 337 5.09 9.88 -8.33
CA VAL A 337 4.67 11.10 -7.64
C VAL A 337 4.58 10.83 -6.14
N GLU A 338 4.04 9.68 -5.74
CA GLU A 338 3.98 9.24 -4.34
C GLU A 338 5.38 9.18 -3.70
N VAL A 339 6.37 8.57 -4.37
CA VAL A 339 7.75 8.54 -3.85
C VAL A 339 8.38 9.93 -3.79
N VAL A 340 8.09 10.80 -4.76
CA VAL A 340 8.56 12.18 -4.76
C VAL A 340 7.97 12.96 -3.58
N ILE A 341 6.66 12.85 -3.33
CA ILE A 341 5.98 13.49 -2.20
C ILE A 341 6.62 13.03 -0.88
N ASP A 342 6.70 11.72 -0.64
CA ASP A 342 7.33 11.16 0.56
C ASP A 342 8.76 11.67 0.76
N THR A 343 9.54 11.74 -0.32
CA THR A 343 10.93 12.20 -0.25
C THR A 343 11.01 13.69 0.07
N MET A 344 10.17 14.52 -0.54
CA MET A 344 10.13 15.97 -0.29
C MET A 344 9.72 16.25 1.15
N THR A 345 8.70 15.56 1.66
CA THR A 345 8.22 15.70 3.04
C THR A 345 9.30 15.27 4.03
N LEU A 346 9.95 14.12 3.81
CA LEU A 346 11.00 13.67 4.72
C LEU A 346 12.26 14.54 4.63
N ALA A 347 12.64 15.01 3.44
CA ALA A 347 13.74 15.95 3.26
C ALA A 347 13.46 17.30 3.93
N TYR A 348 12.21 17.79 3.91
CA TYR A 348 11.82 18.98 4.66
C TYR A 348 11.95 18.77 6.17
N CYS A 349 11.46 17.65 6.70
CA CYS A 349 11.60 17.34 8.12
C CYS A 349 13.07 17.28 8.54
N ASP A 350 13.92 16.70 7.69
CA ASP A 350 15.36 16.62 7.91
C ASP A 350 16.05 17.99 7.88
N ASP A 351 15.72 18.83 6.89
CA ASP A 351 16.20 20.21 6.76
C ASP A 351 15.82 21.07 7.97
N VAL A 352 14.57 20.96 8.43
CA VAL A 352 14.07 21.63 9.64
C VAL A 352 14.81 21.18 10.89
N ASN A 353 15.06 19.87 11.02
CA ASN A 353 15.77 19.31 12.17
C ASN A 353 17.23 19.77 12.22
N ASP A 354 17.92 19.81 11.07
CA ASP A 354 19.33 20.17 11.01
C ASP A 354 19.58 21.70 11.12
N HIS A 355 18.59 22.53 10.75
CA HIS A 355 18.71 23.99 10.76
C HIS A 355 17.87 24.70 11.84
N ASN A 356 17.74 24.12 13.03
CA ASN A 356 17.08 24.73 14.20
C ASN A 356 15.64 25.22 13.93
N GLY A 357 14.89 24.47 13.13
CA GLY A 357 13.48 24.76 12.84
C GLY A 357 13.23 25.66 11.63
N LYS A 358 14.26 26.01 10.85
CA LYS A 358 14.12 26.84 9.65
C LYS A 358 14.67 26.10 8.42
N PRO A 359 13.81 25.69 7.47
CA PRO A 359 14.30 25.03 6.27
C PRO A 359 15.08 26.02 5.39
N GLU A 360 16.24 25.61 4.88
CA GLU A 360 17.08 26.42 3.99
C GLU A 360 16.74 26.16 2.51
N PHE A 361 16.35 24.93 2.17
CA PHE A 361 16.23 24.48 0.78
C PHE A 361 14.76 24.28 0.34
N ALA A 362 13.81 24.35 1.27
CA ALA A 362 12.41 24.08 0.98
C ALA A 362 11.79 25.10 0.01
N PRO A 363 11.03 24.64 -1.00
CA PRO A 363 10.26 25.54 -1.86
C PRO A 363 9.15 26.24 -1.06
N PRO A 364 8.79 27.48 -1.41
CA PRO A 364 7.77 28.25 -0.68
C PRO A 364 6.42 27.53 -0.65
N GLU A 365 6.03 26.85 -1.73
CA GLU A 365 4.76 26.12 -1.78
C GLU A 365 4.70 24.95 -0.79
N LEU A 366 5.85 24.31 -0.51
CA LEU A 366 5.97 23.25 0.49
C LEU A 366 5.98 23.81 1.91
N MET A 367 6.63 24.96 2.10
CA MET A 367 6.60 25.68 3.38
C MET A 367 5.18 26.12 3.74
N ASP A 368 4.39 26.58 2.77
CA ASP A 368 3.00 26.95 2.99
C ASP A 368 2.15 25.72 3.36
N ALA A 369 2.28 24.61 2.62
CA ALA A 369 1.54 23.38 2.93
C ALA A 369 1.88 22.80 4.31
N LEU A 370 3.17 22.66 4.63
CA LEU A 370 3.64 22.12 5.89
C LEU A 370 3.47 23.11 7.06
N GLY A 371 3.56 24.42 6.79
CA GLY A 371 3.32 25.48 7.76
C GLY A 371 1.87 25.51 8.22
N LEU A 372 0.91 25.43 7.28
CA LEU A 372 -0.51 25.30 7.61
C LEU A 372 -0.78 24.06 8.47
N ALA A 373 -0.17 22.93 8.13
CA ALA A 373 -0.26 21.72 8.95
C ALA A 373 0.33 21.91 10.36
N TRP A 374 1.42 22.68 10.50
CA TRP A 374 2.04 22.99 11.78
C TRP A 374 1.13 23.83 12.69
N GLU A 375 0.52 24.88 12.15
CA GLU A 375 -0.36 25.78 12.89
C GLU A 375 -1.60 25.04 13.42
N ASP A 376 -2.23 24.20 12.60
CA ASP A 376 -3.39 23.40 12.99
C ASP A 376 -3.07 22.45 14.16
N ILE A 377 -1.94 21.74 14.07
CA ILE A 377 -1.52 20.80 15.12
C ILE A 377 -1.18 21.55 16.41
N LYS A 378 -0.53 22.71 16.29
CA LYS A 378 -0.22 23.54 17.46
C LYS A 378 -1.51 24.01 18.14
N ALA A 379 -2.48 24.50 17.37
CA ALA A 379 -3.78 24.91 17.89
C ALA A 379 -4.53 23.75 18.55
N GLU A 380 -4.48 22.54 17.98
CA GLU A 380 -5.11 21.36 18.57
C GLU A 380 -4.45 20.92 19.89
N LYS A 381 -3.11 20.97 19.96
CA LYS A 381 -2.37 20.69 21.21
C LYS A 381 -2.70 21.71 22.29
N GLU A 382 -2.75 23.00 21.95
CA GLU A 382 -3.12 24.06 22.89
C GLU A 382 -4.55 23.91 23.40
N LYS A 383 -5.50 23.51 22.54
CA LYS A 383 -6.88 23.20 22.94
C LYS A 383 -6.94 22.02 23.92
N LYS A 384 -6.27 20.91 23.62
CA LYS A 384 -6.23 19.74 24.52
C LYS A 384 -5.62 20.09 25.89
N GLN A 385 -4.55 20.87 25.92
CA GLN A 385 -3.96 21.35 27.17
C GLN A 385 -4.90 22.30 27.94
N ALA A 386 -5.68 23.12 27.25
CA ALA A 386 -6.68 23.98 27.88
C ALA A 386 -7.86 23.17 28.46
N GLU A 387 -8.30 22.12 27.77
CA GLU A 387 -9.33 21.19 28.25
C GLU A 387 -8.86 20.38 29.46
N GLU A 388 -7.64 19.83 29.43
CA GLU A 388 -7.05 19.14 30.59
C GLU A 388 -6.95 20.05 31.81
N LYS A 389 -6.56 21.32 31.63
CA LYS A 389 -6.51 22.30 32.74
C LYS A 389 -7.90 22.62 33.29
N LYS A 390 -8.95 22.64 32.46
CA LYS A 390 -10.34 22.84 32.92
C LYS A 390 -10.84 21.64 33.72
N LEU A 391 -10.58 20.42 33.23
CA LEU A 391 -10.96 19.18 33.94
C LEU A 391 -10.26 19.05 35.30
N VAL A 392 -8.98 19.42 35.38
CA VAL A 392 -8.25 19.44 36.65
C VAL A 392 -8.75 20.57 37.57
N GLY A 393 -9.15 21.71 37.02
CA GLY A 393 -9.73 22.82 37.79
C GLY A 393 -11.09 22.48 38.39
N GLU A 394 -12.02 21.92 37.60
CA GLU A 394 -13.34 21.49 38.07
C GLU A 394 -13.25 20.36 39.10
N ALA A 395 -12.30 19.42 38.95
CA ALA A 395 -12.08 18.36 39.92
C ALA A 395 -11.53 18.86 41.27
N VAL A 396 -10.92 20.05 41.32
CA VAL A 396 -10.44 20.68 42.57
C VAL A 396 -11.54 21.49 43.25
N ASP A 397 -12.52 21.99 42.49
CA ASP A 397 -13.67 22.74 43.02
C ASP A 397 -14.79 21.81 43.56
N ASP A 398 -14.86 20.54 43.12
CA ASP A 398 -15.79 19.53 43.66
C ASP A 398 -15.33 18.87 44.98
N ASP A 399 -14.07 19.08 45.38
CA ASP A 399 -13.52 18.58 46.66
C ASP A 399 -13.79 19.61 47.78
N ASP A 400 -15.07 19.92 48.04
CA ASP A 400 -15.49 20.76 49.16
C ASP A 400 -15.12 20.07 50.50
N PRO A 401 -14.24 20.66 51.35
CA PRO A 401 -13.90 20.10 52.65
C PRO A 401 -15.06 20.07 53.65
N SER A 402 -16.28 20.49 53.27
CA SER A 402 -17.43 20.61 54.16
C SER A 402 -18.18 19.30 54.46
N VAL A 403 -17.86 18.18 53.80
CA VAL A 403 -18.51 16.86 54.06
C VAL A 403 -17.57 15.88 54.79
N ILE A 404 -16.84 16.34 55.81
CA ILE A 404 -16.35 15.48 56.91
C ILE A 404 -16.59 16.20 58.24
N ARG A 405 -17.87 16.50 58.54
CA ARG A 405 -18.35 16.69 59.92
C ARG A 405 -19.80 16.21 60.03
N THR A 406 -19.97 14.91 60.28
CA THR A 406 -20.82 14.34 61.34
C THR A 406 -20.57 12.86 61.53
#